data_AF-A0A553JQ21-F1
#
_entry.id   AF-A0A553JQ21-F1
#
_cell.length_a   1.000
_cell.length_b   1.000
_cell.length_c   1.000
_cell.angle_alpha   90.00
_cell.angle_beta   90.00
_cell.angle_gamma   90.00
#
_symmetry.space_group_name_H-M   'P 1'
#
loop_
_entity.id
_entity.type
_entity.pdbx_description
1 polymer ?
#
loop_
_entity_poly.entity_id
_entity_poly.type
_entity_poly.pdbx_seq_one_letter_code
_entity_poly.pdbx_strand_id
1 'polypeptide(L)'
;ARMANKEDKCTGRFWEGRFKSQALLDDAAVLACMAYVDLNPIRAKMAKIPETSDFTSIQRRIKAAFNGEQPKSLLPFVGNERKNMPKGLMFSAQDYLQLVDDTGRIIRDDKRGAISQTSQQILDRLNIPQENWLKLTTDFGRLFKGAVGTLQELDVYCEHLEKKRRQGAANCHRWLDSA
;
A
#
# COMPACT_ATOMS: atom_id res chain seq x y z
N ALA A 1 4.05 -17.89 -20.34
CA ALA A 1 3.72 -19.17 -19.65
C ALA A 1 4.74 -20.26 -19.96
N ARG A 2 4.83 -20.77 -21.20
CA ARG A 2 5.71 -21.91 -21.54
C ARG A 2 7.21 -21.64 -21.30
N MET A 3 7.71 -20.45 -21.61
CA MET A 3 9.12 -20.09 -21.39
C MET A 3 9.49 -20.04 -19.90
N ALA A 4 8.77 -19.26 -19.10
CA ALA A 4 9.03 -19.17 -17.66
C ALA A 4 8.79 -20.50 -16.93
N ASN A 5 7.77 -21.29 -17.31
CA ASN A 5 7.60 -22.65 -16.81
C ASN A 5 8.81 -23.55 -17.11
N LYS A 6 9.42 -23.40 -18.28
CA LYS A 6 10.63 -24.14 -18.67
C LYS A 6 11.86 -23.69 -17.87
N GLU A 7 11.98 -22.39 -17.60
CA GLU A 7 13.02 -21.81 -16.75
C GLU A 7 12.91 -22.33 -15.31
N ASP A 8 11.70 -22.30 -14.73
CA ASP A 8 11.41 -22.72 -13.36
C ASP A 8 11.22 -24.25 -13.20
N LYS A 9 11.38 -25.03 -14.29
CA LYS A 9 11.15 -26.49 -14.34
C LYS A 9 9.77 -26.91 -13.79
N CYS A 10 8.72 -26.14 -14.08
CA CYS A 10 7.34 -26.45 -13.67
C CYS A 10 6.39 -26.64 -14.87
N THR A 11 5.27 -27.32 -14.66
CA THR A 11 4.22 -27.52 -15.67
C THR A 11 2.90 -26.85 -15.22
N GLY A 12 1.97 -26.61 -16.14
CA GLY A 12 0.66 -26.03 -15.85
C GLY A 12 0.47 -24.58 -16.32
N ARG A 13 -0.66 -23.98 -15.94
CA ARG A 13 -1.01 -22.60 -16.31
C ARG A 13 -0.16 -21.62 -15.49
N PHE A 14 0.64 -20.80 -16.16
CA PHE A 14 1.59 -19.90 -15.49
C PHE A 14 0.90 -18.79 -14.66
N TRP A 15 -0.25 -18.30 -15.13
CA TRP A 15 -0.98 -17.19 -14.49
C TRP A 15 -2.20 -17.64 -13.67
N GLU A 16 -2.80 -18.78 -13.98
CA GLU A 16 -4.08 -19.13 -13.36
C GLU A 16 -3.87 -19.65 -11.92
N GLY A 17 -4.65 -19.13 -10.97
CA GLY A 17 -4.57 -19.50 -9.55
C GLY A 17 -3.50 -18.76 -8.73
N ARG A 18 -2.47 -18.19 -9.37
CA ARG A 18 -1.37 -17.47 -8.69
C ARG A 18 -1.61 -15.97 -8.49
N PHE A 19 -2.47 -15.37 -9.32
CA PHE A 19 -2.74 -13.93 -9.30
C PHE A 19 -4.19 -13.67 -8.90
N LYS A 20 -4.39 -12.62 -8.11
CA LYS A 20 -5.70 -12.19 -7.60
C LYS A 20 -5.83 -10.69 -7.87
N SER A 21 -7.02 -10.28 -8.29
CA SER A 21 -7.39 -8.87 -8.36
C SER A 21 -8.12 -8.51 -7.09
N GLN A 22 -7.71 -7.42 -6.45
CA GLN A 22 -8.22 -6.96 -5.18
C GLN A 22 -8.56 -5.48 -5.28
N ALA A 23 -9.81 -5.13 -5.02
CA ALA A 23 -10.24 -3.74 -5.01
C ALA A 23 -9.75 -3.06 -3.73
N LEU A 24 -9.12 -1.89 -3.88
CA LEU A 24 -8.77 -0.97 -2.79
C LEU A 24 -9.76 0.18 -2.91
N LEU A 25 -10.59 0.36 -1.89
CA LEU A 25 -11.82 1.14 -2.00
C LEU A 25 -11.66 2.58 -1.50
N ASP A 26 -10.67 2.85 -0.66
CA ASP A 26 -10.35 4.18 -0.13
C ASP A 26 -8.85 4.48 -0.12
N ASP A 27 -8.50 5.73 0.18
CA ASP A 27 -7.12 6.19 0.26
C ASP A 27 -6.31 5.43 1.32
N ALA A 28 -6.91 5.08 2.45
CA ALA A 28 -6.25 4.35 3.52
C ALA A 28 -5.80 2.95 3.05
N ALA A 29 -6.67 2.20 2.37
CA ALA A 29 -6.37 0.92 1.76
C ALA A 29 -5.35 1.04 0.63
N VAL A 30 -5.44 2.09 -0.20
CA VAL A 30 -4.48 2.36 -1.27
C VAL A 30 -3.09 2.62 -0.70
N LEU A 31 -2.96 3.54 0.26
CA LEU A 31 -1.68 3.91 0.86
C LEU A 31 -1.05 2.75 1.64
N ALA A 32 -1.85 1.99 2.39
CA ALA A 32 -1.38 0.79 3.09
C ALA A 32 -0.85 -0.27 2.12
N CYS A 33 -1.57 -0.54 1.03
CA CYS A 33 -1.12 -1.48 -0.01
C CYS A 33 0.13 -0.99 -0.74
N MET A 34 0.18 0.30 -1.08
CA MET A 34 1.36 0.92 -1.69
C MET A 34 2.58 0.78 -0.79
N ALA A 35 2.47 1.13 0.50
CA ALA A 35 3.57 0.99 1.46
C ALA A 35 3.98 -0.48 1.66
N TYR A 36 3.02 -1.40 1.73
CA TYR A 36 3.28 -2.84 1.77
C TYR A 36 4.15 -3.29 0.58
N VAL A 37 3.79 -2.87 -0.63
CA VAL A 37 4.52 -3.21 -1.87
C VAL A 37 5.88 -2.53 -1.95
N ASP A 38 5.93 -1.23 -1.66
CA ASP A 38 7.15 -0.43 -1.71
C ASP A 38 8.20 -0.92 -0.70
N LEU A 39 7.75 -1.50 0.42
CA LEU A 39 8.63 -2.09 1.44
C LEU A 39 8.93 -3.58 1.21
N ASN A 40 8.43 -4.20 0.13
CA ASN A 40 8.72 -5.60 -0.19
C ASN A 40 10.24 -5.89 -0.30
N PRO A 41 11.06 -5.09 -1.02
CA PRO A 41 12.49 -5.39 -1.15
C PRO A 41 13.26 -5.25 0.17
N ILE A 42 12.80 -4.35 1.05
CA ILE A 42 13.38 -4.18 2.39
C ILE A 42 13.06 -5.42 3.22
N ARG A 43 11.79 -5.85 3.23
CA ARG A 43 11.32 -7.05 3.94
C ARG A 43 11.96 -8.34 3.44
N ALA A 44 12.21 -8.43 2.13
CA ALA A 44 12.91 -9.55 1.50
C ALA A 44 14.44 -9.50 1.66
N LYS A 45 14.99 -8.49 2.37
CA LYS A 45 16.43 -8.26 2.55
C LYS A 45 17.20 -8.08 1.22
N MET A 46 16.50 -7.66 0.17
CA MET A 46 17.08 -7.35 -1.15
C MET A 46 17.59 -5.90 -1.23
N ALA A 47 17.08 -5.00 -0.38
CA ALA A 47 17.54 -3.62 -0.25
C ALA A 47 17.60 -3.22 1.22
N LYS A 48 18.51 -2.32 1.58
CA LYS A 48 18.63 -1.81 2.97
C LYS A 48 17.69 -0.65 3.25
N ILE A 49 17.43 0.17 2.24
CA ILE A 49 16.60 1.38 2.31
C ILE A 49 15.82 1.58 1.00
N PRO A 50 14.66 2.28 1.01
CA PRO A 50 13.82 2.49 -0.17
C PRO A 50 14.54 3.10 -1.39
N GLU A 51 15.50 4.00 -1.17
CA GLU A 51 16.32 4.65 -2.20
C GLU A 51 17.10 3.62 -3.05
N THR A 52 17.51 2.53 -2.41
CA THR A 52 18.32 1.45 -3.00
C THR A 52 17.47 0.28 -3.50
N SER A 53 16.14 0.40 -3.44
CA SER A 53 15.23 -0.65 -3.92
C SER A 53 15.02 -0.54 -5.43
N ASP A 54 15.88 -1.20 -6.20
CA ASP A 54 15.83 -1.09 -7.66
C ASP A 54 14.50 -1.57 -8.25
N PHE A 55 14.08 -0.87 -9.32
CA PHE A 55 12.87 -1.16 -10.09
C PHE A 55 11.54 -1.03 -9.34
N THR A 56 11.49 -0.30 -8.21
CA THR A 56 10.26 -0.03 -7.45
C THR A 56 9.61 1.33 -7.77
N SER A 57 8.33 1.48 -7.42
CA SER A 57 7.64 2.76 -7.43
C SER A 57 8.25 3.75 -6.44
N ILE A 58 8.57 3.31 -5.21
CA ILE A 58 9.17 4.18 -4.20
C ILE A 58 10.50 4.77 -4.65
N GLN A 59 11.38 3.98 -5.27
CA GLN A 59 12.65 4.50 -5.81
C GLN A 59 12.40 5.58 -6.86
N ARG A 60 11.44 5.38 -7.77
CA ARG A 60 11.09 6.38 -8.79
C ARG A 60 10.55 7.66 -8.18
N ARG A 61 9.70 7.55 -7.15
CA ARG A 61 9.14 8.69 -6.42
C ARG A 61 10.24 9.49 -5.71
N ILE A 62 11.14 8.82 -5.01
CA ILE A 62 12.30 9.44 -4.35
C ILE A 62 13.20 10.15 -5.37
N LYS A 63 13.56 9.48 -6.48
CA LYS A 63 14.42 10.07 -7.52
C LYS A 63 13.82 11.35 -8.11
N ALA A 64 12.51 11.36 -8.36
CA ALA A 64 11.82 12.57 -8.85
C ALA A 64 11.75 13.67 -7.77
N ALA A 65 11.54 13.29 -6.50
CA ALA A 65 11.44 14.23 -5.39
C ALA A 65 12.71 15.04 -5.16
N PHE A 66 13.90 14.49 -5.47
CA PHE A 66 15.16 15.26 -5.44
C PHE A 66 15.17 16.48 -6.38
N ASN A 67 14.36 16.44 -7.46
CA ASN A 67 14.20 17.56 -8.39
C ASN A 67 12.94 18.39 -8.09
N GLY A 68 12.24 18.12 -6.98
CA GLY A 68 10.93 18.73 -6.70
C GLY A 68 9.81 18.25 -7.62
N GLU A 69 9.98 17.09 -8.26
CA GLU A 69 9.05 16.55 -9.25
C GLU A 69 8.34 15.28 -8.77
N GLN A 70 7.33 14.84 -9.54
CA GLN A 70 6.74 13.52 -9.44
C GLN A 70 6.96 12.72 -10.72
N PRO A 71 7.14 11.39 -10.64
CA PRO A 71 7.41 10.57 -11.81
C PRO A 71 6.19 10.51 -12.73
N LYS A 72 6.33 10.95 -13.98
CA LYS A 72 5.26 10.98 -15.01
C LYS A 72 4.63 9.61 -15.33
N SER A 73 5.33 8.52 -15.00
CA SER A 73 4.85 7.14 -15.24
C SER A 73 3.98 6.58 -14.12
N LEU A 74 3.83 7.28 -13.00
CA LEU A 74 2.99 6.87 -11.88
C LEU A 74 1.81 7.84 -11.71
N LEU A 75 0.73 7.35 -11.11
CA LEU A 75 -0.36 8.22 -10.70
C LEU A 75 0.17 9.26 -9.68
N PRO A 76 -0.02 10.57 -9.93
CA PRO A 76 0.56 11.61 -9.09
C PRO A 76 -0.21 11.73 -7.78
N PHE A 77 0.50 12.13 -6.74
CA PHE A 77 -0.06 12.67 -5.52
C PHE A 77 -0.54 14.10 -5.78
N VAL A 78 -1.80 14.37 -5.48
CA VAL A 78 -2.44 15.68 -5.77
C VAL A 78 -2.72 16.49 -4.51
N GLY A 79 -2.37 15.95 -3.33
CA GLY A 79 -2.52 16.63 -2.05
C GLY A 79 -3.98 16.69 -1.59
N ASN A 80 -4.28 17.70 -0.77
CA ASN A 80 -5.60 17.90 -0.19
C ASN A 80 -6.63 18.38 -1.22
N GLU A 81 -7.90 18.21 -0.88
CA GLU A 81 -9.04 18.64 -1.69
C GLU A 81 -8.98 20.14 -2.02
N ARG A 82 -9.26 20.47 -3.28
CA ARG A 82 -9.34 21.85 -3.77
C ARG A 82 -10.28 21.96 -4.96
N LYS A 83 -10.77 23.18 -5.24
CA LYS A 83 -11.55 23.46 -6.46
C LYS A 83 -10.76 23.03 -7.69
N ASN A 84 -11.41 22.35 -8.63
CA ASN A 84 -10.82 21.74 -9.82
C ASN A 84 -9.78 20.67 -9.48
N MET A 85 -10.22 19.61 -8.78
CA MET A 85 -9.34 18.54 -8.34
C MET A 85 -8.74 17.79 -9.53
N PRO A 86 -7.40 17.79 -9.71
CA PRO A 86 -6.77 16.97 -10.73
C PRO A 86 -6.88 15.48 -10.37
N LYS A 87 -6.87 14.62 -11.38
CA LYS A 87 -6.86 13.16 -11.20
C LYS A 87 -5.55 12.72 -10.53
N GLY A 88 -5.63 12.09 -9.36
CA GLY A 88 -4.48 11.55 -8.66
C GLY A 88 -4.82 10.98 -7.29
N LEU A 89 -3.79 10.63 -6.52
CA LEU A 89 -3.90 10.18 -5.13
C LEU A 89 -4.09 11.40 -4.22
N MET A 90 -5.16 11.44 -3.44
CA MET A 90 -5.50 12.58 -2.56
C MET A 90 -4.66 12.60 -1.27
N PHE A 91 -3.34 12.60 -1.46
CA PHE A 91 -2.36 12.53 -0.40
C PHE A 91 -1.11 13.32 -0.79
N SER A 92 -0.29 13.72 0.19
CA SER A 92 0.96 14.44 -0.07
C SER A 92 2.08 13.44 -0.42
N ALA A 93 2.83 13.73 -1.49
CA ALA A 93 3.98 12.90 -1.87
C ALA A 93 5.03 12.87 -0.76
N GLN A 94 5.30 14.03 -0.16
CA GLN A 94 6.28 14.16 0.91
C GLN A 94 5.86 13.36 2.15
N ASP A 95 4.60 13.49 2.54
CA ASP A 95 4.02 12.78 3.69
C ASP A 95 4.09 11.27 3.47
N TYR A 96 3.79 10.82 2.25
CA TYR A 96 3.89 9.41 1.89
C TYR A 96 5.33 8.88 1.98
N LEU A 97 6.29 9.63 1.43
CA LEU A 97 7.70 9.24 1.50
C LEU A 97 8.20 9.17 2.94
N GLN A 98 7.82 10.13 3.80
CA GLN A 98 8.17 10.13 5.21
C GLN A 98 7.56 8.93 5.95
N LEU A 99 6.27 8.64 5.71
CA LEU A 99 5.58 7.51 6.32
C LEU A 99 6.25 6.19 5.93
N VAL A 100 6.64 6.03 4.67
CA VAL A 100 7.32 4.82 4.19
C VAL A 100 8.72 4.67 4.79
N ASP A 101 9.51 5.75 4.90
CA ASP A 101 10.83 5.71 5.54
C ASP A 101 10.71 5.30 7.01
N ASP A 102 9.83 5.95 7.78
CA ASP A 102 9.61 5.62 9.19
C ASP A 102 9.15 4.16 9.38
N THR A 103 8.21 3.72 8.53
CA THR A 103 7.72 2.33 8.55
C THR A 103 8.84 1.33 8.22
N GLY A 104 9.64 1.62 7.18
CA GLY A 104 10.77 0.78 6.78
C GLY A 104 11.83 0.66 7.87
N ARG A 105 12.08 1.73 8.63
CA ARG A 105 13.00 1.74 9.77
C ARG A 105 12.52 0.89 10.93
N ILE A 106 11.21 0.76 11.12
CA ILE A 106 10.62 -0.09 12.18
C ILE A 106 10.66 -1.57 11.80
N ILE A 107 10.41 -1.89 10.53
CA ILE A 107 10.37 -3.29 10.03
C ILE A 107 11.76 -3.94 10.05
N ARG A 108 12.83 -3.15 10.07
CA ARG A 108 14.21 -3.67 10.05
C ARG A 108 14.63 -4.31 11.37
N ASP A 109 14.97 -5.59 11.33
CA ASP A 109 15.46 -6.38 12.47
C ASP A 109 16.69 -5.75 13.18
N ASP A 110 17.53 -5.03 12.42
CA ASP A 110 18.81 -4.50 12.88
C ASP A 110 18.72 -3.09 13.51
N LYS A 111 17.54 -2.45 13.47
CA LYS A 111 17.36 -1.10 13.99
C LYS A 111 15.98 -0.93 14.60
N ARG A 112 15.91 -0.48 15.86
CA ARG A 112 14.66 -0.02 16.47
C ARG A 112 14.34 1.38 15.91
N GLY A 113 13.55 1.44 14.84
CA GLY A 113 12.90 2.67 14.40
C GLY A 113 11.73 3.06 15.33
N ALA A 114 11.30 4.31 15.24
CA ALA A 114 10.05 4.80 15.84
C ALA A 114 9.29 5.59 14.77
N ILE A 115 7.96 5.60 14.86
CA ILE A 115 7.13 6.49 14.03
C ILE A 115 7.40 7.92 14.49
N SER A 116 7.76 8.81 13.57
CA SER A 116 7.94 10.23 13.90
C SER A 116 6.59 10.88 14.23
N GLN A 117 6.61 12.03 14.92
CA GLN A 117 5.38 12.78 15.21
C GLN A 117 4.60 13.15 13.93
N THR A 118 5.32 13.45 12.84
CA THR A 118 4.71 13.74 11.53
C THR A 118 4.00 12.52 10.97
N SER A 119 4.65 11.36 11.01
CA SER A 119 4.02 10.10 10.60
C SER A 119 2.86 9.71 11.50
N GLN A 120 2.92 10.00 12.80
CA GLN A 120 1.79 9.78 13.70
C GLN A 120 0.58 10.64 13.31
N GLN A 121 0.79 11.94 13.02
CA GLN A 121 -0.28 12.83 12.55
C GLN A 121 -0.91 12.35 11.23
N ILE A 122 -0.10 11.74 10.36
CA ILE A 122 -0.58 11.12 9.12
C ILE A 122 -1.48 9.92 9.45
N LEU A 123 -1.06 9.05 10.37
CA LEU A 123 -1.84 7.89 10.78
C LEU A 123 -3.16 8.28 11.46
N ASP A 124 -3.14 9.33 12.29
CA ASP A 124 -4.34 9.88 12.92
C ASP A 124 -5.33 10.39 11.85
N ARG A 125 -4.84 11.08 10.82
CA ARG A 125 -5.67 11.52 9.68
C ARG A 125 -6.26 10.37 8.87
N LEU A 126 -5.53 9.26 8.74
CA LEU A 126 -6.00 8.04 8.06
C LEU A 126 -6.94 7.22 8.95
N ASN A 127 -7.12 7.61 10.22
CA ASN A 127 -7.85 6.84 11.22
C ASN A 127 -7.29 5.42 11.40
N ILE A 128 -5.97 5.26 11.35
CA ILE A 128 -5.30 3.96 11.50
C ILE A 128 -4.37 4.00 12.73
N PRO A 129 -4.62 3.19 13.77
CA PRO A 129 -3.68 3.03 14.88
C PRO A 129 -2.31 2.55 14.40
N GLN A 130 -1.23 3.02 15.02
CA GLN A 130 0.13 2.65 14.64
C GLN A 130 0.36 1.14 14.55
N GLU A 131 -0.15 0.36 15.50
CA GLU A 131 -0.03 -1.10 15.50
C GLU A 131 -0.74 -1.74 14.30
N ASN A 132 -1.91 -1.21 13.94
CA ASN A 132 -2.66 -1.65 12.77
C ASN A 132 -1.91 -1.31 11.50
N TRP A 133 -1.34 -0.11 11.40
CA TRP A 133 -0.52 0.30 10.26
C TRP A 133 0.66 -0.63 10.02
N LEU A 134 1.40 -0.98 11.08
CA LEU A 134 2.52 -1.92 10.97
C LEU A 134 2.05 -3.30 10.51
N LYS A 135 0.88 -3.76 10.95
CA LYS A 135 0.30 -5.02 10.52
C LYS A 135 -0.12 -4.98 9.05
N LEU A 136 -0.79 -3.91 8.64
CA LEU A 136 -1.21 -3.68 7.25
C LEU A 136 0.00 -3.68 6.31
N THR A 137 1.08 -2.98 6.66
CA THR A 137 2.27 -2.83 5.81
C THR A 137 3.22 -4.03 5.80
N THR A 138 3.00 -5.03 6.66
CA THR A 138 3.80 -6.26 6.70
C THR A 138 3.04 -7.50 6.22
N ASP A 139 1.73 -7.56 6.49
CA ASP A 139 0.90 -8.75 6.28
C ASP A 139 -0.29 -8.51 5.33
N PHE A 140 -0.34 -7.41 4.57
CA PHE A 140 -1.49 -7.02 3.71
C PHE A 140 -2.11 -8.19 2.95
N GLY A 141 -1.30 -8.91 2.17
CA GLY A 141 -1.76 -10.03 1.33
C GLY A 141 -2.24 -11.24 2.12
N ARG A 142 -1.87 -11.37 3.40
CA ARG A 142 -2.39 -12.40 4.33
C ARG A 142 -3.70 -11.95 4.96
N LEU A 143 -3.79 -10.68 5.37
CA LEU A 143 -4.96 -10.11 6.03
C LEU A 143 -6.17 -10.06 5.12
N PHE A 144 -5.98 -9.71 3.85
CA PHE A 144 -7.09 -9.47 2.95
C PHE A 144 -7.11 -10.43 1.76
N LYS A 145 -8.30 -10.98 1.47
CA LYS A 145 -8.55 -11.90 0.34
C LYS A 145 -9.66 -11.41 -0.61
N GLY A 146 -10.22 -10.24 -0.32
CA GLY A 146 -11.31 -9.59 -1.05
C GLY A 146 -11.15 -8.07 -1.01
N ALA A 147 -12.17 -7.30 -1.36
CA ALA A 147 -12.08 -5.84 -1.35
C ALA A 147 -11.63 -5.30 0.02
N VAL A 148 -10.88 -4.19 0.00
CA VAL A 148 -10.24 -3.59 1.18
C VAL A 148 -10.59 -2.11 1.25
N GLY A 149 -11.14 -1.69 2.37
CA GLY A 149 -11.52 -0.31 2.68
C GLY A 149 -12.35 -0.27 3.96
N THR A 150 -12.86 0.90 4.33
CA THR A 150 -13.81 1.06 5.45
C THR A 150 -15.07 0.22 5.25
N LEU A 151 -15.83 -0.01 6.32
CA LEU A 151 -17.10 -0.73 6.20
C LEU A 151 -18.10 0.02 5.30
N GLN A 152 -18.08 1.36 5.34
CA GLN A 152 -18.90 2.19 4.47
C GLN A 152 -18.59 1.94 2.99
N GLU A 153 -17.31 1.98 2.61
CA GLU A 153 -16.91 1.75 1.21
C GLU A 153 -17.17 0.31 0.77
N LEU A 154 -17.06 -0.66 1.69
CA LEU A 154 -17.44 -2.05 1.43
C LEU A 154 -18.94 -2.21 1.14
N ASP A 155 -19.79 -1.45 1.82
CA ASP A 155 -21.24 -1.45 1.60
C ASP A 155 -21.55 -0.94 0.19
N VAL A 156 -21.01 0.24 -0.16
CA VAL A 156 -21.14 0.83 -1.50
C VAL A 156 -20.64 -0.12 -2.58
N TYR A 157 -19.48 -0.74 -2.38
CA TYR A 157 -18.91 -1.71 -3.32
C TYR A 157 -19.79 -2.96 -3.49
N CYS A 158 -20.37 -3.48 -2.40
CA CYS A 158 -21.24 -4.66 -2.45
C CYS A 158 -22.57 -4.34 -3.14
N GLU A 159 -23.15 -3.17 -2.87
CA GLU A 159 -24.36 -2.69 -3.54
C GLU A 159 -24.14 -2.52 -5.04
N HIS A 160 -23.06 -1.84 -5.44
CA HIS A 160 -22.71 -1.63 -6.85
C HIS A 160 -22.53 -2.93 -7.64
N LEU A 161 -22.06 -4.00 -6.97
CA LEU A 161 -21.85 -5.31 -7.58
C LEU A 161 -22.96 -6.32 -7.30
N GLU A 162 -24.09 -5.89 -6.73
CA GLU A 162 -25.23 -6.73 -6.35
C GLU A 162 -24.85 -7.94 -5.46
N LYS A 163 -23.83 -7.76 -4.61
CA LYS A 163 -23.32 -8.79 -3.70
C LYS A 163 -24.02 -8.71 -2.34
N LYS A 164 -24.62 -9.82 -1.92
CA LYS A 164 -25.27 -9.94 -0.60
C LYS A 164 -24.31 -10.06 0.60
N ARG A 165 -23.04 -10.38 0.37
CA ARG A 165 -22.06 -10.66 1.45
C ARG A 165 -20.82 -9.78 1.33
N ARG A 166 -20.48 -9.15 2.46
CA ARG A 166 -19.25 -8.35 2.66
C ARG A 166 -18.09 -9.27 3.01
N GLN A 167 -17.52 -9.92 2.00
CA GLN A 167 -16.36 -10.80 2.23
C GLN A 167 -15.18 -9.98 2.78
N GLY A 168 -14.61 -10.41 3.90
CA GLY A 168 -13.46 -9.73 4.51
C GLY A 168 -13.79 -8.53 5.41
N ALA A 169 -15.09 -8.24 5.64
CA ALA A 169 -15.51 -7.11 6.49
C ALA A 169 -14.90 -7.14 7.89
N ALA A 170 -14.75 -8.32 8.51
CA ALA A 170 -14.15 -8.45 9.84
C ALA A 170 -12.70 -7.95 9.89
N ASN A 171 -11.90 -8.23 8.85
CA ASN A 171 -10.52 -7.73 8.77
C ASN A 171 -10.49 -6.25 8.39
N CYS A 172 -11.37 -5.80 7.50
CA CYS A 172 -11.48 -4.38 7.16
C CYS A 172 -11.83 -3.55 8.39
N HIS A 173 -12.84 -3.99 9.14
CA HIS A 173 -13.22 -3.34 10.39
C HIS A 173 -12.04 -3.29 11.37
N ARG A 174 -11.44 -4.44 11.66
CA ARG A 174 -10.36 -4.57 12.65
C ARG A 174 -9.11 -3.75 12.31
N TRP A 175 -8.77 -3.57 11.03
CA TRP A 175 -7.48 -3.00 10.65
C TRP A 175 -7.57 -1.60 10.05
N LEU A 176 -8.74 -1.19 9.54
CA LEU A 176 -8.95 0.08 8.84
C LEU A 176 -10.08 0.93 9.43
N ASP A 177 -10.88 0.41 10.35
CA ASP A 177 -12.13 1.06 10.82
C ASP A 177 -12.35 0.88 12.34
N SER A 178 -11.27 0.57 13.09
CA SER A 178 -11.32 0.27 14.52
C SER A 178 -10.58 1.29 15.39
N ALA A 179 -10.36 2.50 14.87
CA ALA A 179 -9.81 3.61 15.64
C ALA A 179 -10.91 4.33 16.42
#